data_AF-A0A285RR79-F1
#
_entry.id   AF-A0A285RR79-F1
#
_cell.length_a   1.000
_cell.length_b   1.000
_cell.length_c   1.000
_cell.angle_alpha   90.00
_cell.angle_beta   90.00
_cell.angle_gamma   90.00
#
_symmetry.space_group_name_H-M   'P 1'
#
loop_
_entity.id
_entity.type
_entity.pdbx_description
1 polymer ?
#
loop_
_entity_poly.entity_id
_entity_poly.type
_entity_poly.pdbx_seq_one_letter_code
_entity_poly.pdbx_strand_id
1 'polypeptide(L)'
;MKKLLTLAIPALLAMTTSGWACDEYKTMSQDELKQYRDVLSDANADPIDRFFAYQGLACSDQPVMRAYATRAGLASARDPILRQQIAFDALMALPRIDLELAPNGANERVQRFLKENGTVFSYEVRYRSRQQGCIEFYNRNSCQEGRSLTLKGETMLFNVGDLVGTLTLTDAGEYIGAVRFKGNPIPARIRVY
;
A
#
# COMPACT_ATOMS: atom_id res chain seq x y z
N MET A 1 34.76 -28.45 48.65
CA MET A 1 34.24 -27.19 48.06
C MET A 1 34.24 -27.34 46.54
N LYS A 2 33.08 -27.61 45.93
CA LYS A 2 32.92 -27.80 44.47
C LYS A 2 32.56 -26.45 43.84
N LYS A 3 33.45 -25.90 43.01
CA LYS A 3 33.23 -24.63 42.30
C LYS A 3 32.27 -24.86 41.13
N LEU A 4 31.18 -24.08 41.11
CA LEU A 4 30.26 -23.93 39.99
C LEU A 4 31.04 -23.43 38.76
N LEU A 5 30.92 -24.14 37.64
CA LEU A 5 31.31 -23.64 36.33
C LEU A 5 30.03 -23.20 35.60
N THR A 6 29.61 -21.97 35.85
CA THR A 6 28.45 -21.37 35.16
C THR A 6 28.93 -20.94 33.77
N LEU A 7 28.60 -21.74 32.75
CA LEU A 7 28.88 -21.44 31.35
C LEU A 7 27.99 -20.25 30.93
N ALA A 8 28.55 -19.05 30.96
CA ALA A 8 27.89 -17.85 30.44
C ALA A 8 27.90 -17.92 28.90
N ILE A 9 26.78 -18.36 28.32
CA ILE A 9 26.54 -18.25 26.88
C ILE A 9 26.18 -16.78 26.62
N PRO A 10 27.01 -15.99 25.91
CA PRO A 10 26.60 -14.67 25.49
C PRO A 10 25.54 -14.85 24.41
N ALA A 11 24.28 -14.63 24.76
CA ALA A 11 23.19 -14.53 23.81
C ALA A 11 23.44 -13.27 22.96
N LEU A 12 24.18 -13.45 21.86
CA LEU A 12 24.31 -12.48 20.78
C LEU A 12 22.93 -12.39 20.11
N LEU A 13 22.03 -11.62 20.71
CA LEU A 13 20.81 -11.14 20.07
C LEU A 13 21.25 -10.23 18.92
N ALA A 14 21.51 -10.84 17.77
CA ALA A 14 21.55 -10.15 16.50
C ALA A 14 20.21 -9.44 16.37
N MET A 15 20.20 -8.14 16.63
CA MET A 15 19.08 -7.27 16.30
C MET A 15 18.93 -7.38 14.79
N THR A 16 18.03 -8.26 14.35
CA THR A 16 17.57 -8.31 12.97
C THR A 16 16.86 -6.99 12.73
N THR A 17 17.60 -6.00 12.23
CA THR A 17 17.01 -4.77 11.71
C THR A 17 16.10 -5.20 10.58
N SER A 18 14.79 -5.09 10.78
CA SER A 18 13.78 -5.33 9.77
C SER A 18 14.02 -4.36 8.61
N GLY A 19 14.78 -4.80 7.61
CA GLY A 19 15.11 -3.97 6.46
C GLY A 19 13.86 -3.68 5.65
N TRP A 20 13.56 -2.41 5.41
CA TRP A 20 12.46 -1.99 4.57
C TRP A 20 12.85 -2.22 3.10
N ALA A 21 11.87 -2.49 2.24
CA ALA A 21 12.12 -2.82 0.83
C ALA A 21 12.99 -1.76 0.11
N CYS A 22 12.87 -0.48 0.52
CA CYS A 22 13.79 0.59 0.15
C CYS A 22 14.12 1.44 1.39
N ASP A 23 14.98 0.95 2.30
CA ASP A 23 15.48 1.78 3.42
C ASP A 23 16.20 3.04 2.91
N GLU A 24 16.93 2.90 1.79
CA GLU A 24 17.66 3.98 1.15
C GLU A 24 17.44 3.92 -0.37
N TYR A 25 17.29 5.09 -1.00
CA TYR A 25 17.26 5.18 -2.44
C TYR A 25 18.64 4.86 -3.02
N LYS A 26 18.66 4.04 -4.08
CA LYS A 26 19.87 3.59 -4.74
C LYS A 26 20.09 4.35 -6.03
N THR A 27 21.27 4.93 -6.16
CA THR A 27 21.77 5.41 -7.46
C THR A 27 22.11 4.21 -8.32
N MET A 28 21.54 4.16 -9.53
CA MET A 28 21.77 3.11 -10.52
C MET A 28 22.25 3.71 -11.82
N SER A 29 23.06 2.95 -12.56
CA SER A 29 23.45 3.32 -13.92
C SER A 29 22.25 3.30 -14.87
N GLN A 30 22.37 4.03 -15.98
CA GLN A 30 21.32 4.04 -17.01
C GLN A 30 21.09 2.66 -17.63
N ASP A 31 22.14 1.85 -17.74
CA ASP A 31 22.04 0.49 -18.27
C ASP A 31 21.28 -0.45 -17.31
N GLU A 32 21.52 -0.36 -15.99
CA GLU A 32 20.76 -1.12 -14.99
C GLU A 32 19.28 -0.71 -14.98
N LEU A 33 19.00 0.60 -14.99
CA LEU A 33 17.65 1.13 -15.05
C LEU A 33 16.91 0.65 -16.30
N LYS A 34 17.60 0.64 -17.45
CA LYS A 34 17.06 0.12 -18.70
C LYS A 34 16.76 -1.37 -18.60
N GLN A 35 17.68 -2.17 -18.06
CA GLN A 35 17.48 -3.61 -17.90
C GLN A 35 16.25 -3.91 -17.02
N TYR A 36 16.13 -3.27 -15.85
CA TYR A 36 14.95 -3.48 -15.00
C TYR A 36 13.66 -3.01 -15.67
N ARG A 37 13.70 -1.88 -16.39
CA ARG A 37 12.54 -1.39 -17.14
C ARG A 37 12.07 -2.40 -18.18
N ASP A 38 13.01 -2.97 -18.93
CA ASP A 38 12.73 -3.91 -20.00
C ASP A 38 12.17 -5.23 -19.43
N VAL A 39 12.75 -5.74 -18.33
CA VAL A 39 12.24 -6.93 -17.60
C VAL A 39 10.84 -6.68 -17.03
N LEU A 40 10.60 -5.55 -16.35
CA LEU A 40 9.29 -5.26 -15.75
C LEU A 40 8.17 -5.19 -16.80
N SER A 41 8.50 -4.65 -17.98
CA SER A 41 7.57 -4.47 -19.10
C SER A 41 7.30 -5.74 -19.89
N ASP A 42 8.19 -6.72 -19.83
CA ASP A 42 7.99 -7.99 -20.52
C ASP A 42 6.96 -8.84 -19.77
N ALA A 43 5.76 -8.94 -20.33
CA ALA A 43 4.67 -9.72 -19.76
C ALA A 43 4.95 -11.24 -19.75
N ASN A 44 5.97 -11.71 -20.49
CA ASN A 44 6.39 -13.11 -20.54
C ASN A 44 7.59 -13.41 -19.65
N ALA A 45 8.22 -12.39 -19.05
CA ALA A 45 9.29 -12.61 -18.07
C ALA A 45 8.75 -13.32 -16.83
N ASP A 46 9.62 -14.05 -16.15
CA ASP A 46 9.29 -14.76 -14.92
C ASP A 46 8.75 -13.78 -13.86
N PRO A 47 7.67 -14.12 -13.13
CA PRO A 47 7.09 -13.23 -12.13
C PRO A 47 8.08 -12.76 -11.06
N ILE A 48 9.05 -13.59 -10.69
CA ILE A 48 10.09 -13.26 -9.70
C ILE A 48 11.07 -12.25 -10.29
N ASP A 49 11.50 -12.43 -11.54
CA ASP A 49 12.39 -11.47 -12.22
C ASP A 49 11.71 -10.10 -12.35
N ARG A 50 10.42 -10.09 -12.69
CA ARG A 50 9.60 -8.87 -12.76
C ARG A 50 9.45 -8.21 -11.39
N PHE A 51 9.30 -8.99 -10.33
CA PHE A 51 9.26 -8.49 -8.97
C PHE A 51 10.58 -7.81 -8.57
N PHE A 52 11.73 -8.44 -8.87
CA PHE A 52 13.03 -7.84 -8.58
C PHE A 52 13.27 -6.59 -9.43
N ALA A 53 12.87 -6.60 -10.70
CA ALA A 53 12.93 -5.43 -11.55
C ALA A 53 12.08 -4.27 -11.02
N TYR A 54 10.85 -4.56 -10.56
CA TYR A 54 10.03 -3.58 -9.87
C TYR A 54 10.73 -3.00 -8.64
N GLN A 55 11.24 -3.84 -7.74
CA GLN A 55 11.93 -3.39 -6.52
C GLN A 55 13.15 -2.53 -6.85
N GLY A 56 13.95 -2.94 -7.84
CA GLY A 56 15.09 -2.16 -8.32
C GLY A 56 14.67 -0.75 -8.73
N LEU A 57 13.67 -0.63 -9.60
CA LEU A 57 13.17 0.66 -10.07
C LEU A 57 12.47 1.49 -8.98
N ALA A 58 11.67 0.84 -8.12
CA ALA A 58 10.95 1.49 -7.03
C ALA A 58 11.88 2.05 -5.96
N CYS A 59 13.06 1.44 -5.77
CA CYS A 59 14.11 1.93 -4.88
C CYS A 59 15.11 2.87 -5.56
N SER A 60 14.91 3.24 -6.84
CA SER A 60 15.78 4.21 -7.51
C SER A 60 15.69 5.59 -6.85
N ASP A 61 16.81 6.31 -6.79
CA ASP A 61 16.83 7.74 -6.47
C ASP A 61 16.10 8.60 -7.52
N GLN A 62 15.94 8.13 -8.76
CA GLN A 62 15.24 8.81 -9.84
C GLN A 62 13.71 8.74 -9.68
N PRO A 63 13.01 9.86 -9.35
CA PRO A 63 11.57 9.84 -9.10
C PRO A 63 10.73 9.38 -10.30
N VAL A 64 11.20 9.70 -11.51
CA VAL A 64 10.54 9.29 -12.77
C VAL A 64 10.53 7.77 -12.90
N MET A 65 11.63 7.09 -12.55
CA MET A 65 11.72 5.63 -12.63
C MET A 65 10.84 4.96 -11.58
N ARG A 66 10.72 5.54 -10.37
CA ARG A 66 9.78 5.03 -9.35
C ARG A 66 8.33 5.12 -9.81
N ALA A 67 7.92 6.28 -10.35
CA ALA A 67 6.58 6.47 -10.88
C ALA A 67 6.29 5.54 -12.07
N TYR A 68 7.28 5.34 -12.94
CA TYR A 68 7.21 4.38 -14.02
C TYR A 68 7.01 2.95 -13.50
N ALA A 69 7.81 2.51 -12.51
CA ALA A 69 7.73 1.17 -11.95
C ALA A 69 6.32 0.84 -11.44
N THR A 70 5.70 1.78 -10.71
CA THR A 70 4.33 1.62 -10.23
C THR A 70 3.33 1.50 -11.38
N ARG A 71 3.38 2.40 -12.36
CA ARG A 71 2.41 2.42 -13.47
C ARG A 71 2.57 1.21 -14.39
N ALA A 72 3.80 0.94 -14.84
CA ALA A 72 4.10 -0.18 -15.71
C ALA A 72 3.84 -1.51 -15.00
N GLY A 73 4.26 -1.62 -13.73
CA GLY A 73 4.02 -2.80 -12.91
C GLY A 73 2.53 -3.10 -12.73
N LEU A 74 1.71 -2.12 -12.36
CA LEU A 74 0.26 -2.33 -12.22
C LEU A 74 -0.43 -2.66 -13.55
N ALA A 75 -0.05 -1.98 -14.64
CA ALA A 75 -0.67 -2.19 -15.96
C ALA A 75 -0.35 -3.57 -16.57
N SER A 76 0.81 -4.15 -16.25
CA SER A 76 1.31 -5.38 -16.87
C SER A 76 1.30 -6.59 -15.92
N ALA A 77 0.93 -6.41 -14.65
CA ALA A 77 0.90 -7.51 -13.69
C ALA A 77 -0.32 -8.42 -13.92
N ARG A 78 -0.11 -9.46 -14.73
CA ARG A 78 -0.98 -10.65 -14.74
C ARG A 78 -0.84 -11.46 -13.47
N ASP A 79 0.33 -11.39 -12.84
CA ASP A 79 0.61 -12.06 -11.57
C ASP A 79 -0.05 -11.31 -10.41
N PRO A 80 -0.98 -11.95 -9.66
CA PRO A 80 -1.68 -11.29 -8.56
C PRO A 80 -0.76 -10.87 -7.41
N ILE A 81 0.30 -11.62 -7.13
CA ILE A 81 1.23 -11.35 -6.02
C ILE A 81 2.04 -10.10 -6.33
N LEU A 82 2.60 -10.00 -7.54
CA LEU A 82 3.32 -8.81 -7.99
C LEU A 82 2.42 -7.58 -7.96
N ARG A 83 1.20 -7.68 -8.51
CA ARG A 83 0.22 -6.59 -8.51
C ARG A 83 -0.11 -6.11 -7.10
N GLN A 84 -0.37 -7.05 -6.19
CA GLN A 84 -0.67 -6.76 -4.80
C GLN A 84 0.49 -6.03 -4.12
N GLN A 85 1.74 -6.49 -4.33
CA GLN A 85 2.91 -5.83 -3.76
C GLN A 85 3.04 -4.40 -4.29
N ILE A 86 2.93 -4.20 -5.60
CA ILE A 86 3.07 -2.89 -6.21
C ILE A 86 1.98 -1.94 -5.69
N ALA A 87 0.73 -2.40 -5.61
CA ALA A 87 -0.37 -1.60 -5.07
C ALA A 87 -0.16 -1.24 -3.60
N PHE A 88 0.35 -2.19 -2.81
CA PHE A 88 0.71 -1.96 -1.41
C PHE A 88 1.80 -0.91 -1.26
N ASP A 89 2.90 -1.06 -1.99
CA ASP A 89 4.04 -0.14 -1.96
C ASP A 89 3.64 1.26 -2.45
N ALA A 90 2.83 1.34 -3.51
CA ALA A 90 2.31 2.59 -4.04
C ALA A 90 1.42 3.30 -3.01
N LEU A 91 0.46 2.61 -2.41
CA LEU A 91 -0.43 3.19 -1.41
C LEU A 91 0.35 3.67 -0.18
N MET A 92 1.34 2.90 0.27
CA MET A 92 2.21 3.27 1.39
C MET A 92 3.08 4.49 1.07
N ALA A 93 3.41 4.74 -0.20
CA ALA A 93 4.17 5.92 -0.59
C ALA A 93 3.32 7.21 -0.68
N LEU A 94 2.00 7.10 -0.79
CA LEU A 94 1.13 8.27 -0.94
C LEU A 94 1.11 9.15 0.31
N PRO A 95 1.28 10.48 0.20
CA PRO A 95 1.16 11.39 1.34
C PRO A 95 -0.30 11.60 1.77
N ARG A 96 -1.25 11.33 0.88
CA ARG A 96 -2.69 11.52 1.05
C ARG A 96 -3.44 10.42 0.32
N ILE A 97 -4.53 9.95 0.91
CA ILE A 97 -5.44 8.96 0.29
C ILE A 97 -6.75 9.66 -0.02
N ASP A 98 -7.20 9.56 -1.27
CA ASP A 98 -8.48 10.10 -1.71
C ASP A 98 -9.49 8.96 -1.89
N LEU A 99 -10.58 9.00 -1.11
CA LEU A 99 -11.71 8.09 -1.19
C LEU A 99 -12.82 8.74 -2.03
N GLU A 100 -13.06 8.22 -3.22
CA GLU A 100 -14.14 8.64 -4.11
C GLU A 100 -15.40 7.81 -3.82
N LEU A 101 -16.54 8.47 -3.60
CA LEU A 101 -17.83 7.87 -3.35
C LEU A 101 -18.77 8.12 -4.53
N ALA A 102 -19.41 7.07 -5.03
CA ALA A 102 -20.40 7.19 -6.10
C ALA A 102 -21.83 7.21 -5.53
N PRO A 103 -22.69 8.16 -5.95
CA PRO A 103 -24.07 8.27 -5.45
C PRO A 103 -25.03 7.21 -6.02
N ASN A 104 -24.57 6.37 -6.95
CA ASN A 104 -25.43 5.44 -7.68
C ASN A 104 -26.06 4.41 -6.73
N GLY A 105 -27.38 4.35 -6.69
CA GLY A 105 -28.12 3.45 -5.80
C GLY A 105 -28.19 3.89 -4.33
N ALA A 106 -27.70 5.10 -4.00
CA ALA A 106 -27.76 5.66 -2.66
C ALA A 106 -29.19 6.10 -2.28
N ASN A 107 -29.57 5.87 -1.03
CA ASN A 107 -30.83 6.41 -0.49
C ASN A 107 -30.74 7.92 -0.22
N GLU A 108 -31.88 8.56 0.06
CA GLU A 108 -31.96 10.02 0.28
C GLU A 108 -31.00 10.54 1.37
N ARG A 109 -30.78 9.73 2.42
CA ARG A 109 -29.87 10.10 3.51
C ARG A 109 -28.43 10.17 3.02
N VAL A 110 -27.97 9.17 2.26
CA VAL A 110 -26.63 9.16 1.66
C VAL A 110 -26.50 10.26 0.62
N GLN A 111 -27.50 10.46 -0.23
CA GLN A 111 -27.47 11.53 -1.23
C GLN A 111 -27.33 12.91 -0.59
N ARG A 112 -28.05 13.17 0.51
CA ARG A 112 -27.90 14.41 1.29
C ARG A 112 -26.50 14.54 1.86
N PHE A 113 -25.98 13.49 2.49
CA PHE A 113 -24.63 13.46 3.02
C PHE A 113 -23.58 13.80 1.96
N LEU A 114 -23.65 13.17 0.78
CA LEU A 114 -22.73 13.44 -0.34
C LEU A 114 -22.90 14.84 -0.93
N LYS A 115 -24.12 15.40 -0.94
CA LYS A 115 -24.37 16.78 -1.39
C LYS A 115 -23.74 17.81 -0.44
N GLU A 116 -23.76 17.54 0.87
CA GLU A 116 -23.22 18.44 1.90
C GLU A 116 -21.69 18.35 2.03
N ASN A 117 -21.12 17.15 1.87
CA ASN A 117 -19.70 16.89 2.14
C ASN A 117 -18.85 16.70 0.86
N GLY A 118 -19.48 16.58 -0.30
CA GLY A 118 -18.83 16.20 -1.55
C GLY A 118 -18.71 14.68 -1.72
N THR A 119 -18.24 14.27 -2.90
CA THR A 119 -18.03 12.86 -3.27
C THR A 119 -16.60 12.38 -3.09
N VAL A 120 -15.65 13.27 -2.77
CA VAL A 120 -14.23 12.93 -2.61
C VAL A 120 -13.79 13.32 -1.21
N PHE A 121 -13.34 12.34 -0.44
CA PHE A 121 -12.82 12.52 0.91
C PHE A 121 -11.31 12.32 0.92
N SER A 122 -10.57 13.37 1.25
CA SER A 122 -9.11 13.36 1.24
C SER A 122 -8.52 13.25 2.63
N TYR A 123 -7.71 12.22 2.88
CA TYR A 123 -7.11 11.93 4.18
C TYR A 123 -5.59 12.05 4.12
N GLU A 124 -5.01 12.98 4.89
CA GLU A 124 -3.56 13.09 5.03
C GLU A 124 -3.03 11.90 5.82
N VAL A 125 -1.98 11.24 5.32
CA VAL A 125 -1.37 10.10 6.01
C VAL A 125 -0.45 10.60 7.12
N ARG A 126 -0.76 10.22 8.36
CA ARG A 126 -0.03 10.62 9.57
C ARG A 126 0.95 9.56 10.05
N TYR A 127 0.62 8.29 9.87
CA TYR A 127 1.46 7.17 10.27
C TYR A 127 1.26 5.99 9.31
N ARG A 128 2.31 5.16 9.18
CA ARG A 128 2.33 3.97 8.31
C ARG A 128 3.01 2.83 9.05
N SER A 129 2.41 1.65 8.99
CA SER A 129 3.03 0.41 9.45
C SER A 129 2.96 -0.61 8.33
N ARG A 130 4.09 -0.85 7.65
CA ARG A 130 4.17 -1.88 6.61
C ARG A 130 3.91 -3.27 7.18
N GLN A 131 4.46 -3.56 8.36
CA GLN A 131 4.29 -4.85 9.04
C GLN A 131 2.81 -5.18 9.31
N GLN A 132 2.01 -4.17 9.67
CA GLN A 132 0.58 -4.33 9.93
C GLN A 132 -0.29 -4.05 8.69
N GLY A 133 0.33 -3.64 7.57
CA GLY A 133 -0.36 -3.15 6.39
C GLY A 133 -1.26 -1.96 6.64
N CYS A 134 -0.94 -1.11 7.61
CA CYS A 134 -1.84 -0.06 8.07
C CYS A 134 -1.36 1.36 7.70
N ILE A 135 -2.33 2.21 7.34
CA ILE A 135 -2.19 3.64 7.07
C ILE A 135 -3.15 4.38 8.01
N GLU A 136 -2.62 5.26 8.84
CA GLU A 136 -3.37 6.00 9.85
C GLU A 136 -3.46 7.48 9.48
N PHE A 137 -4.65 8.08 9.70
CA PHE A 137 -4.95 9.43 9.24
C PHE A 137 -4.98 10.48 10.35
N TYR A 138 -4.94 10.09 11.63
CA TYR A 138 -5.00 11.03 12.77
C TYR A 138 -3.78 10.95 13.68
N ASN A 139 -3.38 9.75 14.08
CA ASN A 139 -2.22 9.56 14.98
C ASN A 139 -0.91 9.46 14.18
N ARG A 140 0.18 10.02 14.71
CA ARG A 140 1.51 9.99 14.08
C ARG A 140 2.39 8.80 14.50
N ASN A 141 1.97 8.04 15.50
CA ASN A 141 2.85 7.06 16.17
C ASN A 141 2.32 5.63 16.16
N SER A 142 1.04 5.42 15.87
CA SER A 142 0.40 4.11 15.98
C SER A 142 -0.81 4.02 15.08
N CYS A 143 -1.12 2.82 14.61
CA CYS A 143 -2.38 2.52 13.95
C CYS A 143 -3.53 2.39 14.95
N GLN A 144 -4.59 3.19 14.76
CA GLN A 144 -5.78 3.14 15.61
C GLN A 144 -6.95 2.56 14.81
N GLU A 145 -7.67 1.63 15.43
CA GLU A 145 -8.96 1.18 14.89
C GLU A 145 -9.92 2.38 14.81
N GLY A 146 -10.69 2.51 13.73
CA GLY A 146 -11.63 3.63 13.54
C GLY A 146 -11.05 4.86 12.83
N ARG A 147 -9.74 4.89 12.57
CA ARG A 147 -9.02 6.05 11.98
C ARG A 147 -7.97 5.65 10.95
N SER A 148 -8.05 4.43 10.46
CA SER A 148 -7.05 3.83 9.61
C SER A 148 -7.65 3.05 8.43
N LEU A 149 -6.78 2.80 7.48
CA LEU A 149 -6.93 1.87 6.39
C LEU A 149 -5.99 0.70 6.65
N THR A 150 -6.48 -0.54 6.54
CA THR A 150 -5.67 -1.75 6.70
C THR A 150 -5.72 -2.59 5.43
N LEU A 151 -4.55 -2.92 4.88
CA LEU A 151 -4.35 -3.80 3.74
C LEU A 151 -4.19 -5.26 4.21
N LYS A 152 -4.93 -6.16 3.58
CA LYS A 152 -4.92 -7.61 3.81
C LYS A 152 -5.03 -8.33 2.47
N GLY A 153 -3.89 -8.65 1.87
CA GLY A 153 -3.89 -9.24 0.53
C GLY A 153 -4.37 -8.21 -0.50
N GLU A 154 -5.28 -8.63 -1.37
CA GLU A 154 -6.00 -7.76 -2.31
C GLU A 154 -7.14 -6.97 -1.65
N THR A 155 -7.42 -7.20 -0.37
CA THR A 155 -8.51 -6.55 0.35
C THR A 155 -8.00 -5.38 1.19
N MET A 156 -8.75 -4.29 1.19
CA MET A 156 -8.53 -3.10 1.98
C MET A 156 -9.72 -2.87 2.90
N LEU A 157 -9.46 -2.81 4.21
CA LEU A 157 -10.43 -2.40 5.22
C LEU A 157 -10.29 -0.90 5.44
N PHE A 158 -11.34 -0.15 5.13
CA PHE A 158 -11.39 1.28 5.36
C PHE A 158 -12.22 1.55 6.60
N ASN A 159 -11.68 2.26 7.59
CA ASN A 159 -12.42 2.58 8.81
C ASN A 159 -12.01 3.97 9.30
N VAL A 160 -12.78 4.99 8.92
CA VAL A 160 -12.53 6.38 9.30
C VAL A 160 -13.84 7.06 9.70
N GLY A 161 -14.03 7.26 10.99
CA GLY A 161 -15.24 7.88 11.53
C GLY A 161 -16.49 7.06 11.20
N ASP A 162 -17.47 7.69 10.55
CA ASP A 162 -18.73 7.05 10.16
C ASP A 162 -18.64 6.24 8.85
N LEU A 163 -17.49 6.22 8.18
CA LEU A 163 -17.26 5.51 6.93
C LEU A 163 -16.46 4.23 7.17
N VAL A 164 -17.14 3.08 7.08
CA VAL A 164 -16.55 1.76 7.31
C VAL A 164 -16.84 0.83 6.15
N GLY A 165 -15.82 0.21 5.56
CA GLY A 165 -15.99 -0.55 4.34
C GLY A 165 -14.87 -1.50 3.99
N THR A 166 -15.09 -2.16 2.86
CA THR A 166 -14.12 -3.06 2.27
C THR A 166 -14.02 -2.74 0.79
N LEU A 167 -12.78 -2.60 0.31
CA LEU A 167 -12.44 -2.40 -1.09
C LEU A 167 -11.51 -3.53 -1.54
N THR A 168 -11.59 -3.94 -2.79
CA THR A 168 -10.77 -5.00 -3.37
C THR A 168 -9.95 -4.43 -4.52
N LEU A 169 -8.69 -4.82 -4.59
CA LEU A 169 -7.79 -4.48 -5.68
C LEU A 169 -8.30 -5.08 -6.99
N THR A 170 -8.44 -4.25 -8.00
CA THR A 170 -8.88 -4.65 -9.34
C THR A 170 -7.70 -4.83 -10.28
N ASP A 171 -7.94 -5.44 -11.44
CA ASP A 171 -6.95 -5.56 -12.52
C ASP A 171 -6.47 -4.20 -13.04
N ALA A 172 -7.30 -3.15 -12.88
CA ALA A 172 -6.94 -1.78 -13.23
C ALA A 172 -6.00 -1.11 -12.21
N GLY A 173 -5.61 -1.82 -11.14
CA GLY A 173 -4.81 -1.25 -10.07
C GLY A 173 -5.58 -0.23 -9.22
N GLU A 174 -6.92 -0.27 -9.20
CA GLU A 174 -7.75 0.54 -8.30
C GLU A 174 -8.33 -0.35 -7.19
N TYR A 175 -8.51 0.20 -5.99
CA TYR A 175 -9.30 -0.46 -4.95
C TYR A 175 -10.75 -0.04 -5.10
N ILE A 176 -11.64 -0.99 -5.36
CA ILE A 176 -13.09 -0.74 -5.57
C ILE A 176 -13.90 -1.59 -4.61
N GLY A 177 -14.94 -1.02 -4.03
CA GLY A 177 -15.86 -1.76 -3.18
C GLY A 177 -16.96 -0.86 -2.65
N ALA A 178 -17.26 -1.01 -1.35
CA ALA A 178 -18.27 -0.18 -0.71
C ALA A 178 -17.85 0.19 0.72
N VAL A 179 -18.14 1.44 1.08
CA VAL A 179 -18.14 1.91 2.47
C VAL A 179 -19.58 2.05 2.95
N ARG A 180 -19.80 2.01 4.25
CA ARG A 180 -21.11 2.24 4.86
C ARG A 180 -21.09 3.57 5.59
N PHE A 181 -22.10 4.40 5.34
CA PHE A 181 -22.41 5.56 6.18
C PHE A 181 -23.67 5.28 7.00
N LYS A 182 -23.51 5.18 8.32
CA LYS A 182 -24.62 4.87 9.25
C LYS A 182 -25.44 3.65 8.79
N GLY A 183 -24.73 2.59 8.39
CA GLY A 183 -25.30 1.32 7.92
C GLY A 183 -25.67 1.26 6.43
N ASN A 184 -25.70 2.38 5.71
CA ASN A 184 -26.09 2.41 4.29
C ASN A 184 -24.85 2.26 3.39
N PRO A 185 -24.80 1.27 2.49
CA PRO A 185 -23.66 1.08 1.60
C PRO A 185 -23.59 2.20 0.56
N ILE A 186 -22.37 2.59 0.22
CA ILE A 186 -22.00 3.59 -0.78
C ILE A 186 -20.86 2.99 -1.59
N PRO A 187 -21.00 2.81 -2.92
CA PRO A 187 -19.90 2.39 -3.76
C PRO A 187 -18.71 3.35 -3.61
N ALA A 188 -17.52 2.80 -3.48
CA ALA A 188 -16.33 3.55 -3.15
C ALA A 188 -15.12 3.08 -3.97
N ARG A 189 -14.18 4.01 -4.17
CA ARG A 189 -12.95 3.80 -4.93
C ARG A 189 -11.78 4.55 -4.31
N ILE A 190 -10.61 3.92 -4.32
CA ILE A 190 -9.31 4.56 -4.04
C ILE A 190 -8.37 4.24 -5.21
N ARG A 191 -7.75 5.28 -5.78
CA ARG A 191 -6.68 5.13 -6.79
C ARG A 191 -5.31 5.15 -6.10
N VAL A 192 -4.38 4.34 -6.60
CA VAL A 192 -3.00 4.27 -6.07
C VAL A 192 -1.97 5.09 -6.88
N TYR A 193 -2.36 5.67 -8.03
CA TYR A 193 -1.47 6.48 -8.88
C TYR A 193 -2.23 7.47 -9.78
#